data_AF-A0A4P8XTI0-F1
#
_entry.id   AF-A0A4P8XTI0-F1
#
_cell.length_a   1.000
_cell.length_b   1.000
_cell.length_c   1.000
_cell.angle_alpha   90.00
_cell.angle_beta   90.00
_cell.angle_gamma   90.00
#
_symmetry.space_group_name_H-M   'P 1'
#
loop_
_entity.id
_entity.type
_entity.pdbx_description
1 polymer ?
#
loop_
_entity_poly.entity_id
_entity_poly.type
_entity_poly.pdbx_seq_one_letter_code
_entity_poly.pdbx_strand_id
1 'polypeptide(L)'
;MSGFMKKLISLFLVAVLSLSVMIFDAINRERVSESRSKIVMDKELMDYAMLRCKELAIKFSHDRPNGESFYSAFDRAYGEDIFTGSSSTDYVIEQWLQNSSSRKDILTDYYKSVGVGAVEVDGSFYWVLIFGIDKENNLIVDRTNYDVEANDSGLVSFKKSLIEARIRFGNTSLCKNNSTRATISFYNGISYTQIDPSSVTFDSSNKNVCVINKLGKILGLEQGKSTISVTLNGDNYPFLEQDFYVNGEVEDVTLNRSSYTYYRTNKSGSLKLSARVTPYNAGNTRVTWKSGNNRVATVDSNGRVTMKGKGTAKITATSVDSPRVSDSCTVKVVQRVTGIKLNKNTISLKKKKSYRLKATCSPSNANRRSVTWKSYNTKVAKVDKNGKVTGVKKGKTTVRATACDGSKKYANCTVKVS
;
A
#
# COMPACT_ATOMS: atom_id res chain seq x y z
N MET A 1 -13.07 32.35 -25.71
CA MET A 1 -12.53 30.98 -25.59
C MET A 1 -11.17 31.07 -24.92
N SER A 2 -10.95 30.48 -23.74
CA SER A 2 -9.64 30.55 -23.09
C SER A 2 -8.61 29.76 -23.93
N GLY A 3 -7.40 30.30 -24.11
CA GLY A 3 -6.31 29.65 -24.85
C GLY A 3 -5.92 28.27 -24.29
N PHE A 4 -6.43 27.93 -23.11
CA PHE A 4 -6.40 26.63 -22.45
C PHE A 4 -6.94 25.48 -23.32
N MET A 5 -8.10 25.66 -23.96
CA MET A 5 -8.80 24.58 -24.66
C MET A 5 -8.08 24.17 -25.95
N LYS A 6 -7.54 25.15 -26.67
CA LYS A 6 -6.72 24.91 -27.86
C LYS A 6 -5.47 24.10 -27.52
N LYS A 7 -4.77 24.40 -26.42
CA LYS A 7 -3.54 23.70 -26.04
C LYS A 7 -3.76 22.27 -25.50
N LEU A 8 -4.79 22.05 -24.68
CA LEU A 8 -5.07 20.73 -24.11
C LEU A 8 -5.40 19.69 -25.20
N ILE A 9 -6.06 20.15 -26.26
CA ILE A 9 -6.57 19.33 -27.36
C ILE A 9 -5.50 19.25 -28.48
N SER A 10 -4.87 20.37 -28.85
CA SER A 10 -3.78 20.45 -29.85
C SER A 10 -2.61 19.50 -29.63
N LEU A 11 -2.32 19.12 -28.39
CA LEU A 11 -1.11 18.37 -28.05
C LEU A 11 -1.21 16.85 -28.25
N PHE A 12 -2.42 16.33 -28.50
CA PHE A 12 -2.65 14.88 -28.54
C PHE A 12 -3.18 14.38 -29.87
N LEU A 13 -3.45 15.26 -30.82
CA LEU A 13 -4.31 14.93 -31.95
C LEU A 13 -3.53 14.72 -33.23
N VAL A 14 -3.67 13.52 -33.77
CA VAL A 14 -3.42 13.26 -35.18
C VAL A 14 -4.76 12.95 -35.82
N ALA A 15 -5.22 13.84 -36.71
CA ALA A 15 -6.35 13.54 -37.58
C ALA A 15 -5.89 12.55 -38.63
N VAL A 16 -6.62 11.45 -38.82
CA VAL A 16 -6.17 10.35 -39.69
C VAL A 16 -7.12 10.19 -40.88
N LEU A 17 -7.00 11.10 -41.84
CA LEU A 17 -7.87 11.17 -43.01
C LEU A 17 -7.95 9.85 -43.80
N SER A 18 -6.83 9.14 -43.94
CA SER A 18 -6.79 7.85 -44.63
C SER A 18 -7.70 6.80 -43.98
N LEU A 19 -7.81 6.81 -42.65
CA LEU A 19 -8.71 5.92 -41.92
C LEU A 19 -10.18 6.29 -42.14
N SER A 20 -10.50 7.58 -42.13
CA SER A 20 -11.86 8.08 -42.43
C SER A 20 -12.35 7.63 -43.81
N VAL A 21 -11.48 7.71 -44.83
CA VAL A 21 -11.80 7.25 -46.20
C VAL A 21 -12.03 5.75 -46.26
N MET A 22 -11.19 4.96 -45.58
CA MET A 22 -11.35 3.50 -45.55
C MET A 22 -12.67 3.05 -44.91
N ILE A 23 -13.09 3.69 -43.82
CA ILE A 23 -14.39 3.44 -43.19
C ILE A 23 -15.54 3.81 -44.12
N PHE A 24 -15.47 4.97 -44.78
CA PHE A 24 -16.50 5.37 -45.74
C PHE A 24 -16.64 4.38 -46.90
N ASP A 25 -15.52 3.91 -47.45
CA ASP A 25 -15.52 2.90 -48.50
C ASP A 25 -16.12 1.57 -47.97
N ALA A 26 -15.82 1.19 -46.72
CA ALA A 26 -16.40 0.01 -46.09
C ALA A 26 -17.93 0.13 -45.88
N ILE A 27 -18.41 1.29 -45.43
CA ILE A 27 -19.85 1.60 -45.32
C ILE A 27 -20.54 1.40 -46.68
N ASN A 28 -19.98 1.98 -47.74
CA ASN A 28 -20.58 1.86 -49.06
C ASN A 28 -20.47 0.44 -49.65
N ARG A 29 -19.46 -0.36 -49.29
CA ARG A 29 -19.41 -1.79 -49.64
C ARG A 29 -20.57 -2.55 -49.00
N GLU A 30 -20.79 -2.36 -47.70
CA GLU A 30 -21.88 -3.04 -46.98
C GLU A 30 -23.26 -2.61 -47.51
N ARG A 31 -23.44 -1.32 -47.79
CA ARG A 31 -24.69 -0.81 -48.39
C ARG A 31 -24.97 -1.50 -49.72
N VAL A 32 -23.97 -1.64 -50.59
CA VAL A 32 -24.14 -2.32 -51.89
C VAL A 32 -24.43 -3.81 -51.72
N SER A 33 -23.80 -4.52 -50.78
CA SER A 33 -24.10 -5.94 -50.54
C SER A 33 -25.53 -6.15 -50.04
N GLU A 34 -26.10 -5.17 -49.35
CA GLU A 34 -27.50 -5.15 -48.88
C GLU A 34 -28.47 -4.53 -49.90
N SER A 35 -28.04 -4.39 -51.17
CA SER A 35 -28.83 -3.79 -52.27
C SER A 35 -29.33 -2.36 -52.00
N ARG A 36 -28.57 -1.58 -51.23
CA ARG A 36 -28.83 -0.16 -50.92
C ARG A 36 -28.03 0.77 -51.84
N SER A 37 -28.56 1.98 -52.03
CA SER A 37 -27.84 3.02 -52.77
C SER A 37 -26.63 3.51 -51.99
N LYS A 38 -25.53 3.83 -52.68
CA LYS A 38 -24.36 4.47 -52.07
C LYS A 38 -24.71 5.86 -51.52
N ILE A 39 -24.07 6.21 -50.41
CA ILE A 39 -24.06 7.56 -49.84
C ILE A 39 -22.76 8.28 -50.19
N VAL A 40 -22.77 9.60 -50.08
CA VAL A 40 -21.61 10.45 -50.41
C VAL A 40 -20.88 10.92 -49.15
N MET A 41 -19.58 11.19 -49.26
CA MET A 41 -18.82 11.80 -48.17
C MET A 41 -18.97 13.32 -48.25
N ASP A 42 -19.47 13.93 -47.17
CA ASP A 42 -19.68 15.36 -47.05
C ASP A 42 -18.60 16.00 -46.19
N LYS A 43 -17.98 17.07 -46.68
CA LYS A 43 -16.88 17.73 -45.99
C LYS A 43 -17.31 18.35 -44.67
N GLU A 44 -18.44 19.05 -44.61
CA GLU A 44 -18.83 19.76 -43.39
C GLU A 44 -19.26 18.79 -42.30
N LEU A 45 -19.94 17.69 -42.68
CA LEU A 45 -20.19 16.58 -41.75
C LEU A 45 -18.88 15.97 -41.26
N MET A 46 -17.86 15.85 -42.12
CA MET A 46 -16.56 15.30 -41.73
C MET A 46 -15.82 16.24 -40.78
N ASP A 47 -15.79 17.54 -41.05
CA ASP A 47 -15.21 18.54 -40.15
C ASP A 47 -15.89 18.49 -38.78
N TYR A 48 -17.22 18.35 -38.77
CA TYR A 48 -17.98 18.20 -37.54
C TYR A 48 -17.70 16.87 -36.83
N ALA A 49 -17.59 15.77 -37.56
CA ALA A 49 -17.21 14.47 -37.01
C ALA A 49 -15.80 14.52 -36.37
N MET A 50 -14.85 15.21 -36.99
CA MET A 50 -13.50 15.43 -36.44
C MET A 50 -13.55 16.26 -35.15
N LEU A 51 -14.36 17.33 -35.11
CA LEU A 51 -14.62 18.08 -33.88
C LEU A 51 -15.20 17.18 -32.78
N ARG A 52 -16.19 16.35 -33.13
CA ARG A 52 -16.81 15.41 -32.19
C ARG A 52 -15.82 14.36 -31.67
N CYS A 53 -14.94 13.83 -32.50
CA CYS A 53 -13.86 12.95 -32.03
C CYS A 53 -12.98 13.62 -30.96
N LYS A 54 -12.65 14.92 -31.13
CA LYS A 54 -11.90 15.68 -30.11
C LYS A 54 -12.71 15.80 -28.80
N GLU A 55 -14.01 16.02 -28.90
CA GLU A 55 -14.90 16.12 -27.74
C GLU A 55 -15.05 14.78 -27.01
N LEU A 56 -15.06 13.65 -27.72
CA LEU A 56 -15.12 12.31 -27.14
C LEU A 56 -13.88 11.92 -26.33
N ALA A 57 -12.70 12.45 -26.70
CA ALA A 57 -11.49 12.30 -25.90
C ALA A 57 -11.61 12.96 -24.51
N ILE A 58 -12.45 13.99 -24.38
CA ILE A 58 -12.74 14.67 -23.11
C ILE A 58 -13.89 13.97 -22.38
N LYS A 59 -14.96 13.63 -23.12
CA LYS A 59 -16.16 12.97 -22.60
C LYS A 59 -16.74 12.06 -23.67
N PHE A 60 -16.58 10.75 -23.50
CA PHE A 60 -17.14 9.76 -24.41
C PHE A 60 -18.65 9.64 -24.20
N SER A 61 -19.42 10.44 -24.95
CA SER A 61 -20.86 10.57 -24.82
C SER A 61 -21.45 11.23 -26.08
N HIS A 62 -22.71 10.90 -26.39
CA HIS A 62 -23.51 11.62 -27.37
C HIS A 62 -23.83 13.06 -26.94
N ASP A 63 -23.71 13.37 -25.64
CA ASP A 63 -23.75 14.74 -25.16
C ASP A 63 -22.36 15.36 -25.21
N ARG A 64 -22.28 16.60 -25.67
CA ARG A 64 -21.07 17.41 -25.71
C ARG A 64 -20.50 17.65 -24.30
N PRO A 65 -19.21 18.00 -24.16
CA PRO A 65 -18.55 18.23 -22.87
C PRO A 65 -19.15 19.39 -22.03
N ASN A 66 -19.91 20.29 -22.66
CA ASN A 66 -20.65 21.36 -21.99
C ASN A 66 -22.03 20.90 -21.45
N GLY A 67 -22.45 19.67 -21.79
CA GLY A 67 -23.73 19.08 -21.43
C GLY A 67 -24.86 19.32 -22.43
N GLU A 68 -24.59 19.94 -23.58
CA GLU A 68 -25.56 20.07 -24.67
C GLU A 68 -25.56 18.81 -25.55
N SER A 69 -26.65 18.61 -26.31
CA SER A 69 -26.72 17.53 -27.30
C SER A 69 -25.73 17.77 -28.45
N PHE A 70 -25.24 16.71 -29.11
CA PHE A 70 -24.45 16.84 -30.34
C PHE A 70 -25.21 17.57 -31.47
N TYR A 71 -26.55 17.65 -31.45
CA TYR A 71 -27.28 18.47 -32.43
C TYR A 71 -27.01 19.98 -32.30
N SER A 72 -26.53 20.45 -31.15
CA SER A 72 -26.40 21.88 -30.84
C SER A 72 -25.34 22.64 -31.65
N ALA A 73 -24.39 21.94 -32.27
CA ALA A 73 -23.25 22.58 -32.93
C ALA A 73 -23.39 22.69 -34.45
N PHE A 74 -24.22 21.85 -35.05
CA PHE A 74 -24.24 21.67 -36.49
C PHE A 74 -25.62 21.16 -36.94
N ASP A 75 -26.39 22.07 -37.55
CA ASP A 75 -27.79 21.83 -37.90
C ASP A 75 -27.98 20.74 -38.98
N ARG A 76 -26.92 20.38 -39.71
CA ARG A 76 -26.93 19.30 -40.72
C ARG A 76 -26.60 17.92 -40.15
N ALA A 77 -26.32 17.79 -38.85
CA ALA A 77 -26.17 16.49 -38.20
C ALA A 77 -27.54 15.89 -37.90
N TYR A 78 -27.91 14.79 -38.56
CA TYR A 78 -29.19 14.10 -38.36
C TYR A 78 -29.06 12.77 -37.60
N GLY A 79 -27.84 12.26 -37.45
CA GLY A 79 -27.53 11.07 -36.66
C GLY A 79 -26.05 11.04 -36.29
N GLU A 80 -25.72 10.42 -35.15
CA GLU A 80 -24.35 10.24 -34.66
C GLU A 80 -24.15 8.80 -34.19
N ASP A 81 -23.10 8.16 -34.70
CA ASP A 81 -22.55 6.94 -34.12
C ASP A 81 -21.13 7.19 -33.63
N ILE A 82 -20.80 6.70 -32.43
CA ILE A 82 -19.49 6.91 -31.80
C ILE A 82 -18.82 5.57 -31.47
N PHE A 83 -17.49 5.50 -31.59
CA PHE A 83 -16.72 4.31 -31.24
C PHE A 83 -15.32 4.67 -30.74
N THR A 84 -14.69 3.84 -29.91
CA THR A 84 -13.31 4.04 -29.44
C THR A 84 -12.54 2.73 -29.29
N GLY A 85 -11.22 2.77 -29.52
CA GLY A 85 -10.27 1.76 -29.05
C GLY A 85 -9.38 1.07 -30.10
N SER A 86 -9.74 1.05 -31.39
CA SER A 86 -8.97 0.35 -32.43
C SER A 86 -8.61 1.27 -33.59
N SER A 87 -7.41 1.09 -34.15
CA SER A 87 -6.98 1.72 -35.42
C SER A 87 -7.37 0.90 -36.65
N SER A 88 -7.77 -0.37 -36.46
CA SER A 88 -8.17 -1.27 -37.55
C SER A 88 -9.56 -0.89 -38.06
N THR A 89 -9.62 -0.38 -39.29
CA THR A 89 -10.88 0.01 -39.92
C THR A 89 -11.82 -1.16 -40.13
N ASP A 90 -11.30 -2.35 -40.41
CA ASP A 90 -12.09 -3.57 -40.57
C ASP A 90 -12.79 -3.94 -39.26
N TYR A 91 -12.07 -3.84 -38.15
CA TYR A 91 -12.65 -4.10 -36.83
C TYR A 91 -13.70 -3.04 -36.47
N VAL A 92 -13.39 -1.76 -36.71
CA VAL A 92 -14.29 -0.64 -36.38
C VAL A 92 -15.61 -0.76 -37.14
N ILE A 93 -15.59 -1.02 -38.45
CA ILE A 93 -16.82 -1.21 -39.23
C ILE A 93 -17.58 -2.46 -38.78
N GLU A 94 -16.89 -3.55 -38.45
CA GLU A 94 -17.52 -4.75 -37.89
C GLU A 94 -18.27 -4.42 -36.58
N GLN A 95 -17.68 -3.65 -35.67
CA GLN A 95 -18.33 -3.27 -34.41
C GLN A 95 -19.60 -2.43 -34.64
N TRP A 96 -19.57 -1.47 -35.56
CA TRP A 96 -20.79 -0.71 -35.90
C TRP A 96 -21.85 -1.58 -36.56
N LEU A 97 -21.46 -2.51 -37.43
CA LEU A 97 -22.40 -3.42 -38.09
C LEU A 97 -22.97 -4.48 -37.14
N GLN A 98 -22.28 -4.82 -36.06
CA GLN A 98 -22.80 -5.69 -34.99
C GLN A 98 -23.74 -4.95 -34.03
N ASN A 99 -23.62 -3.62 -33.90
CA ASN A 99 -24.55 -2.79 -33.13
C ASN A 99 -25.85 -2.57 -33.94
N SER A 100 -26.99 -2.99 -33.38
CA SER A 100 -28.27 -2.92 -34.10
C SER A 100 -28.73 -1.50 -34.45
N SER A 101 -28.37 -0.49 -33.65
CA SER A 101 -28.67 0.92 -33.94
C SER A 101 -27.76 1.43 -35.06
N SER A 102 -26.45 1.31 -34.89
CA SER A 102 -25.48 1.80 -35.89
C SER A 102 -25.61 1.07 -37.23
N ARG A 103 -25.89 -0.24 -37.24
CA ARG A 103 -26.21 -0.99 -38.47
C ARG A 103 -27.43 -0.41 -39.18
N LYS A 104 -28.48 -0.04 -38.43
CA LYS A 104 -29.70 0.57 -39.00
C LYS A 104 -29.39 1.94 -39.60
N ASP A 105 -28.58 2.75 -38.91
CA ASP A 105 -28.16 4.06 -39.40
C ASP A 105 -27.26 3.93 -40.65
N ILE A 106 -26.36 2.96 -40.69
CA ILE A 106 -25.52 2.68 -41.86
C ILE A 106 -26.33 2.20 -43.07
N LEU A 107 -27.37 1.39 -42.87
CA LEU A 107 -28.12 0.75 -43.97
C LEU A 107 -29.40 1.47 -44.39
N THR A 108 -29.90 2.43 -43.61
CA THR A 108 -31.11 3.16 -43.97
C THR A 108 -30.92 3.96 -45.26
N ASP A 109 -31.97 4.05 -46.07
CA ASP A 109 -32.01 4.94 -47.23
C ASP A 109 -32.41 6.37 -46.85
N TYR A 110 -32.68 6.65 -45.57
CA TYR A 110 -32.98 8.00 -45.07
C TYR A 110 -31.77 8.94 -45.20
N TYR A 111 -30.60 8.51 -44.73
CA TYR A 111 -29.37 9.27 -44.86
C TYR A 111 -28.80 9.19 -46.27
N LYS A 112 -28.28 10.31 -46.76
CA LYS A 112 -27.77 10.47 -48.12
C LYS A 112 -26.28 10.81 -48.15
N SER A 113 -25.75 11.30 -47.05
CA SER A 113 -24.37 11.71 -46.87
C SER A 113 -23.84 11.29 -45.48
N VAL A 114 -22.53 11.21 -45.35
CA VAL A 114 -21.86 10.93 -44.08
C VAL A 114 -20.54 11.70 -43.96
N GLY A 115 -20.24 12.16 -42.75
CA GLY A 115 -18.91 12.59 -42.32
C GLY A 115 -18.29 11.54 -41.42
N VAL A 116 -17.03 11.19 -41.67
CA VAL A 116 -16.30 10.18 -40.88
C VAL A 116 -15.13 10.84 -40.16
N GLY A 117 -15.24 10.94 -38.83
CA GLY A 117 -14.18 11.41 -37.96
C GLY A 117 -13.31 10.26 -37.49
N ALA A 118 -11.99 10.45 -37.52
CA ALA A 118 -10.99 9.50 -37.01
C ALA A 118 -9.82 10.27 -36.40
N VAL A 119 -9.66 10.13 -35.09
CA VAL A 119 -8.68 10.90 -34.31
C VAL A 119 -8.01 9.99 -33.30
N GLU A 120 -6.68 10.05 -33.24
CA GLU A 120 -5.89 9.42 -32.18
C GLU A 120 -5.60 10.43 -31.05
N VAL A 121 -5.76 10.01 -29.79
CA VAL A 121 -5.36 10.72 -28.57
C VAL A 121 -4.69 9.73 -27.63
N ASP A 122 -3.40 9.94 -27.33
CA ASP A 122 -2.62 9.12 -26.37
C ASP A 122 -2.70 7.60 -26.67
N GLY A 123 -2.57 7.23 -27.96
CA GLY A 123 -2.67 5.83 -28.42
C GLY A 123 -4.09 5.27 -28.51
N SER A 124 -5.12 6.04 -28.15
CA SER A 124 -6.53 5.65 -28.25
C SER A 124 -7.19 6.31 -29.44
N PHE A 125 -7.87 5.53 -30.27
CA PHE A 125 -8.63 6.03 -31.42
C PHE A 125 -10.07 6.36 -31.04
N TYR A 126 -10.56 7.50 -31.52
CA TYR A 126 -11.94 7.98 -31.39
C TYR A 126 -12.54 8.17 -32.79
N TRP A 127 -13.69 7.54 -33.00
CA TRP A 127 -14.37 7.47 -34.27
C TRP A 127 -15.77 8.03 -34.15
N VAL A 128 -16.18 8.80 -35.16
CA VAL A 128 -17.53 9.36 -35.23
C VAL A 128 -18.06 9.24 -36.65
N LEU A 129 -19.29 8.75 -36.79
CA LEU A 129 -20.09 8.95 -38.00
C LEU A 129 -21.09 10.06 -37.72
N ILE A 130 -21.14 11.07 -38.59
CA ILE A 130 -22.22 12.05 -38.61
C ILE A 130 -23.00 11.88 -39.91
N PHE A 131 -24.29 11.63 -39.82
CA PHE A 131 -25.14 11.40 -40.98
C PHE A 131 -25.94 12.65 -41.38
N GLY A 132 -26.08 12.86 -42.69
CA GLY A 132 -26.91 13.90 -43.29
C GLY A 132 -27.99 13.33 -44.21
N ILE A 133 -29.06 14.08 -44.42
CA ILE A 133 -30.23 13.68 -45.24
C ILE A 133 -30.20 14.25 -46.67
N ASP A 134 -29.18 15.05 -46.96
CA ASP A 134 -28.98 15.84 -48.16
C ASP A 134 -27.71 15.41 -48.92
N LYS A 135 -27.61 15.81 -50.19
CA LYS A 135 -26.42 15.65 -51.03
C LYS A 135 -26.04 17.03 -51.58
N GLU A 136 -25.20 17.77 -50.86
CA GLU A 136 -24.72 19.09 -51.29
C GLU A 136 -23.42 19.03 -52.11
N ASN A 137 -23.03 20.17 -52.69
CA ASN A 137 -21.99 20.30 -53.72
C ASN A 137 -20.53 20.30 -53.20
N ASN A 138 -20.29 20.32 -51.89
CA ASN A 138 -18.92 20.32 -51.32
C ASN A 138 -18.43 18.90 -50.99
N LEU A 139 -18.62 18.00 -51.96
CA LEU A 139 -18.27 16.58 -51.83
C LEU A 139 -16.76 16.40 -51.82
N ILE A 140 -16.27 15.44 -51.04
CA ILE A 140 -14.87 15.02 -51.12
C ILE A 140 -14.72 14.13 -52.36
N VAL A 141 -14.31 14.75 -53.47
CA VAL A 141 -14.12 14.08 -54.77
C VAL A 141 -12.65 13.65 -54.96
N ASP A 142 -11.70 14.43 -54.43
CA ASP A 142 -10.27 14.06 -54.36
C ASP A 142 -9.94 13.49 -52.98
N ARG A 143 -9.43 12.25 -52.97
CA ARG A 143 -9.12 11.46 -51.76
C ARG A 143 -7.66 11.59 -51.33
N THR A 144 -6.85 12.38 -52.05
CA THR A 144 -5.39 12.43 -51.90
C THR A 144 -4.85 13.79 -51.44
N ASN A 145 -5.59 14.88 -51.63
CA ASN A 145 -5.21 16.23 -51.19
C ASN A 145 -6.38 16.93 -50.51
N TYR A 146 -6.39 16.93 -49.17
CA TYR A 146 -7.22 17.84 -48.40
C TYR A 146 -6.48 18.26 -47.13
N ASP A 147 -6.26 19.57 -46.97
CA ASP A 147 -5.76 20.13 -45.71
C ASP A 147 -6.90 20.11 -44.69
N VAL A 148 -6.95 19.03 -43.91
CA VAL A 148 -7.73 18.99 -42.67
C VAL A 148 -6.88 19.68 -41.61
N GLU A 149 -6.69 21.00 -41.71
CA GLU A 149 -6.47 21.75 -40.49
C GLU A 149 -7.74 21.52 -39.67
N ALA A 150 -7.63 20.69 -38.63
CA ALA A 150 -8.73 20.35 -37.77
C ALA A 150 -9.21 21.63 -37.09
N ASN A 151 -10.07 22.38 -37.78
CA ASN A 151 -10.34 23.77 -37.49
C ASN A 151 -10.85 23.88 -36.06
N ASP A 152 -10.10 24.54 -35.19
CA ASP A 152 -10.44 24.68 -33.78
C ASP A 152 -11.62 25.66 -33.56
N SER A 153 -12.16 26.24 -34.63
CA SER A 153 -13.37 27.03 -34.64
C SER A 153 -14.59 26.15 -34.34
N GLY A 154 -15.08 26.19 -33.09
CA GLY A 154 -16.30 25.47 -32.69
C GLY A 154 -16.17 24.61 -31.43
N LEU A 155 -14.96 24.49 -30.85
CA LEU A 155 -14.75 23.82 -29.57
C LEU A 155 -15.52 24.52 -28.43
N VAL A 156 -16.46 23.81 -27.80
CA VAL A 156 -17.27 24.35 -26.70
C VAL A 156 -16.56 24.31 -25.35
N SER A 157 -16.80 25.33 -24.52
CA SER A 157 -16.35 25.34 -23.12
C SER A 157 -16.96 24.21 -22.33
N PHE A 158 -16.14 23.36 -21.73
CA PHE A 158 -16.61 22.27 -20.87
C PHE A 158 -17.13 22.79 -19.52
N LYS A 159 -18.04 22.04 -18.90
CA LYS A 159 -18.39 22.26 -17.50
C LYS A 159 -17.39 21.54 -16.62
N LYS A 160 -16.60 22.28 -15.84
CA LYS A 160 -15.58 21.75 -14.91
C LYS A 160 -16.14 20.68 -13.96
N SER A 161 -17.42 20.78 -13.58
CA SER A 161 -18.12 19.80 -12.74
C SER A 161 -18.36 18.43 -13.42
N LEU A 162 -18.27 18.36 -14.75
CA LEU A 162 -18.52 17.14 -15.52
C LEU A 162 -17.23 16.38 -15.87
N ILE A 163 -16.07 16.92 -15.51
CA ILE A 163 -14.77 16.29 -15.78
C ILE A 163 -14.22 15.70 -14.48
N GLU A 164 -14.04 14.38 -14.47
CA GLU A 164 -13.38 13.69 -13.37
C GLU A 164 -11.87 13.66 -13.59
N ALA A 165 -11.18 14.66 -13.05
CA ALA A 165 -9.72 14.78 -13.10
C ALA A 165 -9.08 14.24 -11.82
N ARG A 166 -7.87 13.65 -11.93
CA ARG A 166 -7.12 13.18 -10.76
C ARG A 166 -5.62 13.43 -10.91
N ILE A 167 -4.97 13.77 -9.80
CA ILE A 167 -3.51 13.72 -9.68
C ILE A 167 -3.12 12.26 -9.42
N ARG A 168 -2.09 11.77 -10.10
CA ARG A 168 -1.47 10.47 -9.85
C ARG A 168 -0.01 10.67 -9.51
N PHE A 169 0.41 10.15 -8.37
CA PHE A 169 1.82 10.09 -8.01
C PHE A 169 2.40 8.74 -8.41
N GLY A 170 3.60 8.75 -9.00
CA GLY A 170 4.33 7.50 -9.28
C GLY A 170 4.54 6.66 -8.01
N ASN A 171 4.84 7.34 -6.89
CA ASN A 171 4.81 6.77 -5.54
C ASN A 171 3.98 7.69 -4.63
N THR A 172 3.06 7.12 -3.83
CA THR A 172 2.19 7.88 -2.92
C THR A 172 2.91 8.46 -1.69
N SER A 173 4.13 7.98 -1.42
CA SER A 173 5.04 8.58 -0.45
C SER A 173 6.48 8.39 -0.91
N LEU A 174 7.36 9.24 -0.39
CA LEU A 174 8.74 9.31 -0.86
C LEU A 174 9.71 9.47 0.30
N CYS A 175 10.77 8.66 0.35
CA CYS A 175 11.86 8.92 1.31
C CYS A 175 12.56 10.24 0.96
N LYS A 176 13.04 10.97 1.98
CA LYS A 176 13.85 12.17 1.81
C LYS A 176 14.93 12.03 0.71
N ASN A 177 15.14 13.09 -0.06
CA ASN A 177 16.07 13.22 -1.18
C ASN A 177 15.79 12.35 -2.41
N ASN A 178 14.74 11.54 -2.41
CA ASN A 178 14.30 10.85 -3.62
C ASN A 178 13.40 11.76 -4.48
N SER A 179 13.14 11.32 -5.71
CA SER A 179 12.18 12.00 -6.58
C SER A 179 11.11 11.06 -7.09
N THR A 180 9.91 11.61 -7.33
CA THR A 180 8.83 10.95 -8.04
C THR A 180 8.23 11.93 -9.06
N ARG A 181 7.13 11.55 -9.70
CA ARG A 181 6.41 12.40 -10.65
C ARG A 181 4.92 12.43 -10.30
N ALA A 182 4.33 13.61 -10.37
CA ALA A 182 2.90 13.80 -10.49
C ALA A 182 2.52 13.88 -11.97
N THR A 183 1.54 13.09 -12.36
CA THR A 183 0.85 13.20 -13.65
C THR A 183 -0.60 13.56 -13.39
N ILE A 184 -1.24 14.26 -14.31
CA ILE A 184 -2.68 14.52 -14.24
C ILE A 184 -3.35 13.70 -15.33
N SER A 185 -4.52 13.15 -15.01
CA SER A 185 -5.33 12.43 -15.98
C SER A 185 -6.80 12.81 -15.84
N PHE A 186 -7.50 12.85 -16.97
CA PHE A 186 -8.95 13.00 -17.03
C PHE A 186 -9.61 11.68 -17.35
N TYR A 187 -10.67 11.34 -16.62
CA TYR A 187 -11.55 10.24 -16.98
C TYR A 187 -12.61 10.74 -17.96
N ASN A 188 -12.65 10.15 -19.14
CA ASN A 188 -13.62 10.52 -20.17
C ASN A 188 -14.92 9.70 -20.11
N GLY A 189 -15.08 8.82 -19.12
CA GLY A 189 -16.20 7.87 -19.02
C GLY A 189 -15.85 6.44 -19.41
N ILE A 190 -14.68 6.20 -20.02
CA ILE A 190 -14.18 4.86 -20.38
C ILE A 190 -12.76 4.64 -19.87
N SER A 191 -11.87 5.60 -20.11
CA SER A 191 -10.45 5.49 -19.77
C SER A 191 -9.93 6.81 -19.20
N TYR A 192 -8.72 6.74 -18.64
CA TYR A 192 -8.00 7.92 -18.17
C TYR A 192 -6.98 8.33 -19.22
N THR A 193 -7.07 9.57 -19.69
CA THR A 193 -6.10 10.17 -20.63
C THR A 193 -5.19 11.12 -19.89
N GLN A 194 -3.87 11.04 -20.13
CA GLN A 194 -2.91 11.90 -19.45
C GLN A 194 -2.95 13.33 -20.02
N ILE A 195 -2.83 14.33 -19.14
CA ILE A 195 -2.67 15.73 -19.53
C ILE A 195 -1.18 16.04 -19.71
N ASP A 196 -0.84 16.80 -20.75
CA ASP A 196 0.48 17.37 -20.87
C ASP A 196 0.77 18.30 -19.68
N PRO A 197 1.80 18.00 -18.85
CA PRO A 197 2.16 18.84 -17.72
C PRO A 197 2.48 20.29 -18.10
N SER A 198 2.81 20.59 -19.36
CA SER A 198 3.03 21.97 -19.83
C SER A 198 1.75 22.82 -19.88
N SER A 199 0.58 22.18 -19.86
CA SER A 199 -0.74 22.83 -19.88
C SER A 199 -1.21 23.28 -18.49
N VAL A 200 -0.46 22.95 -17.45
CA VAL A 200 -0.79 23.26 -16.07
C VAL A 200 0.38 23.89 -15.32
N THR A 201 0.07 24.49 -14.19
CA THR A 201 1.04 24.90 -13.18
C THR A 201 0.84 24.04 -11.95
N PHE A 202 1.96 23.52 -11.43
CA PHE A 202 2.00 22.81 -10.16
C PHE A 202 2.50 23.72 -9.05
N ASP A 203 1.96 23.56 -7.85
CA ASP A 203 2.54 24.15 -6.64
C ASP A 203 2.54 23.14 -5.49
N SER A 204 3.40 23.41 -4.51
CA SER A 204 3.44 22.71 -3.24
C SER A 204 3.18 23.72 -2.12
N SER A 205 2.19 23.40 -1.27
CA SER A 205 1.83 24.22 -0.13
C SER A 205 2.92 24.30 0.94
N ASN A 206 3.85 23.33 0.98
CA ASN A 206 5.01 23.35 1.88
C ASN A 206 6.30 22.96 1.14
N LYS A 207 7.01 23.99 0.65
CA LYS A 207 8.26 23.86 -0.11
C LYS A 207 9.44 23.33 0.71
N ASN A 208 9.35 23.33 2.04
CA ASN A 208 10.35 22.68 2.89
C ASN A 208 10.17 21.15 2.89
N VAL A 209 8.93 20.66 2.74
CA VAL A 209 8.63 19.23 2.66
C VAL A 209 8.96 18.70 1.27
N CYS A 210 8.44 19.31 0.21
CA CYS A 210 8.77 18.92 -1.15
C CYS A 210 8.67 20.08 -2.13
N VAL A 211 9.38 19.98 -3.25
CA VAL A 211 9.24 20.91 -4.37
C VAL A 211 8.78 20.15 -5.61
N ILE A 212 7.98 20.80 -6.45
CA ILE A 212 7.48 20.27 -7.71
C ILE A 212 7.82 21.23 -8.84
N ASN A 213 8.32 20.71 -9.97
CA ASN A 213 8.65 21.52 -11.13
C ASN A 213 7.53 21.52 -12.19
N LYS A 214 7.69 22.34 -13.24
CA LYS A 214 6.73 22.48 -14.35
C LYS A 214 6.43 21.18 -15.12
N LEU A 215 7.26 20.14 -14.99
CA LEU A 215 7.06 18.84 -15.63
C LEU A 215 6.46 17.81 -14.65
N GLY A 216 6.00 18.26 -13.49
CA GLY A 216 5.44 17.42 -12.43
C GLY A 216 6.47 16.60 -11.66
N LYS A 217 7.79 16.82 -11.82
CA LYS A 217 8.80 16.11 -11.03
C LYS A 217 8.80 16.65 -9.60
N ILE A 218 8.56 15.77 -8.63
CA ILE A 218 8.57 16.07 -7.19
C ILE A 218 9.91 15.61 -6.61
N LEU A 219 10.55 16.47 -5.82
CA LEU A 219 11.71 16.16 -4.98
C LEU A 219 11.28 16.31 -3.52
N GLY A 220 11.44 15.24 -2.71
CA GLY A 220 11.17 15.31 -1.27
C GLY A 220 12.40 15.80 -0.51
N LEU A 221 12.20 16.77 0.38
CA LEU A 221 13.27 17.51 1.06
C LEU A 221 13.27 17.25 2.56
N GLU A 222 12.13 17.41 3.23
CA GLU A 222 12.00 17.17 4.67
C GLU A 222 10.79 16.28 4.97
N GLN A 223 10.87 15.58 6.09
CA GLN A 223 9.75 14.77 6.56
C GLN A 223 8.53 15.67 6.77
N GLY A 224 7.39 15.25 6.23
CA GLY A 224 6.14 15.92 6.50
C GLY A 224 5.10 15.73 5.41
N LYS A 225 4.12 16.61 5.46
CA LYS A 225 3.00 16.67 4.53
C LYS A 225 3.06 17.98 3.74
N SER A 226 2.86 17.88 2.44
CA SER A 226 2.54 19.02 1.57
C SER A 226 1.30 18.68 0.77
N THR A 227 0.49 19.67 0.42
CA THR A 227 -0.57 19.51 -0.59
C THR A 227 0.02 19.93 -1.93
N ILE A 228 -0.12 19.06 -2.93
CA ILE A 228 0.20 19.38 -4.32
C ILE A 228 -1.07 19.91 -4.97
N SER A 229 -1.00 21.13 -5.48
CA SER A 229 -2.09 21.77 -6.20
C SER A 229 -1.75 21.86 -7.69
N VAL A 230 -2.78 21.71 -8.52
CA VAL A 230 -2.68 21.84 -9.97
C VAL A 230 -3.67 22.89 -10.43
N THR A 231 -3.16 23.88 -11.14
CA THR A 231 -3.93 24.98 -11.73
C THR A 231 -3.80 24.91 -13.25
N LEU A 232 -4.91 25.02 -13.97
CA LEU A 232 -4.86 25.13 -15.43
C LEU A 232 -4.21 26.46 -15.80
N ASN A 233 -3.36 26.48 -16.82
CA ASN A 233 -2.72 27.73 -17.22
C ASN A 233 -3.76 28.73 -17.72
N GLY A 234 -3.84 29.90 -17.07
CA GLY A 234 -4.85 30.94 -17.32
C GLY A 234 -5.98 30.98 -16.30
N ASP A 235 -6.08 29.99 -15.41
CA ASP A 235 -6.99 30.02 -14.26
C ASP A 235 -6.30 30.65 -13.05
N ASN A 236 -7.11 31.23 -12.14
CA ASN A 236 -6.62 31.85 -10.91
C ASN A 236 -6.59 30.89 -9.71
N TYR A 237 -7.23 29.72 -9.81
CA TYR A 237 -7.43 28.81 -8.69
C TYR A 237 -7.18 27.35 -9.09
N PRO A 238 -6.62 26.53 -8.18
CA PRO A 238 -6.40 25.12 -8.48
C PRO A 238 -7.71 24.40 -8.76
N PHE A 239 -7.66 23.44 -9.68
CA PHE A 239 -8.78 22.54 -9.97
C PHE A 239 -8.59 21.17 -9.36
N LEU A 240 -7.36 20.84 -8.94
CA LEU A 240 -7.02 19.63 -8.21
C LEU A 240 -6.07 19.94 -7.08
N GLU A 241 -6.31 19.28 -5.96
CA GLU A 241 -5.43 19.29 -4.81
C GLU A 241 -5.33 17.88 -4.27
N GLN A 242 -4.12 17.44 -3.94
CA GLN A 242 -3.90 16.14 -3.32
C GLN A 242 -2.74 16.20 -2.34
N ASP A 243 -2.93 15.58 -1.18
CA ASP A 243 -1.88 15.45 -0.18
C ASP A 243 -0.75 14.53 -0.66
N PHE A 244 0.48 14.97 -0.40
CA PHE A 244 1.73 14.27 -0.68
C PHE A 244 2.59 14.20 0.58
N TYR A 245 3.18 13.03 0.82
CA TYR A 245 3.93 12.74 2.03
C TYR A 245 5.39 12.44 1.71
N VAL A 246 6.29 13.12 2.41
CA VAL A 246 7.71 12.78 2.43
C VAL A 246 7.99 12.08 3.76
N ASN A 247 8.43 10.84 3.67
CA ASN A 247 8.77 10.01 4.81
C ASN A 247 10.18 10.37 5.28
N GLY A 248 10.32 10.59 6.59
CA GLY A 248 11.60 10.83 7.23
C GLY A 248 12.38 9.55 7.51
N GLU A 249 13.57 9.75 8.05
CA GLU A 249 14.38 8.67 8.62
C GLU A 249 13.77 8.16 9.91
N VAL A 250 14.16 6.95 10.32
CA VAL A 250 13.79 6.43 11.63
C VAL A 250 14.54 7.20 12.72
N GLU A 251 13.80 7.83 13.62
CA GLU A 251 14.33 8.60 14.75
C GLU A 251 14.48 7.75 16.01
N ASP A 252 13.52 6.84 16.25
CA ASP A 252 13.51 6.01 17.44
C ASP A 252 13.00 4.58 17.18
N VAL A 253 13.51 3.64 17.97
CA VAL A 253 13.03 2.26 18.09
C VAL A 253 12.80 2.02 19.58
N THR A 254 11.57 1.78 20.00
CA THR A 254 11.25 1.47 21.40
C THR A 254 10.75 0.04 21.54
N LEU A 255 11.34 -0.75 22.45
CA LEU A 255 10.82 -2.06 22.81
C LEU A 255 9.71 -1.95 23.87
N ASN A 256 8.73 -2.85 23.77
CA ASN A 256 7.65 -2.93 24.77
C ASN A 256 8.13 -3.31 26.19
N ARG A 257 9.39 -3.72 26.37
CA ARG A 257 9.98 -4.12 27.65
C ARG A 257 11.50 -3.90 27.64
N SER A 258 12.02 -3.28 28.69
CA SER A 258 13.47 -3.14 28.92
C SER A 258 14.09 -4.34 29.66
N SER A 259 13.30 -5.16 30.36
CA SER A 259 13.80 -6.36 31.04
C SER A 259 12.77 -7.49 31.21
N TYR A 260 13.29 -8.72 31.37
CA TYR A 260 12.49 -9.91 31.68
C TYR A 260 13.31 -10.96 32.44
N THR A 261 12.76 -11.50 33.53
CA THR A 261 13.36 -12.64 34.26
C THR A 261 12.53 -13.89 34.08
N TYR A 262 13.13 -14.95 33.53
CA TYR A 262 12.52 -16.26 33.39
C TYR A 262 13.07 -17.24 34.44
N TYR A 263 12.18 -17.82 35.24
CA TYR A 263 12.53 -18.91 36.15
C TYR A 263 12.35 -20.25 35.42
N ARG A 264 13.46 -20.92 35.14
CA ARG A 264 13.48 -22.13 34.31
C ARG A 264 12.64 -23.25 34.89
N THR A 265 11.80 -23.86 34.06
CA THR A 265 11.01 -25.05 34.36
C THR A 265 11.39 -26.20 33.40
N ASN A 266 10.65 -27.30 33.43
CA ASN A 266 10.85 -28.43 32.52
C ASN A 266 10.33 -28.15 31.09
N LYS A 267 9.60 -27.05 30.88
CA LYS A 267 9.10 -26.63 29.56
C LYS A 267 10.02 -25.55 28.98
N SER A 268 10.09 -25.45 27.66
CA SER A 268 10.79 -24.34 26.99
C SER A 268 10.06 -23.02 27.28
N GLY A 269 10.80 -22.02 27.76
CA GLY A 269 10.28 -20.66 27.98
C GLY A 269 10.41 -19.82 26.73
N SER A 270 9.42 -18.98 26.44
CA SER A 270 9.54 -17.94 25.40
C SER A 270 8.93 -16.61 25.86
N LEU A 271 9.35 -15.53 25.20
CA LEU A 271 8.88 -14.16 25.38
C LEU A 271 8.70 -13.54 23.99
N LYS A 272 7.59 -12.84 23.75
CA LYS A 272 7.43 -12.00 22.56
C LYS A 272 7.82 -10.57 22.91
N LEU A 273 8.81 -10.03 22.21
CA LEU A 273 9.11 -8.61 22.19
C LEU A 273 8.48 -8.00 20.95
N SER A 274 8.05 -6.74 21.07
CA SER A 274 7.62 -5.91 19.95
C SER A 274 8.41 -4.62 19.97
N ALA A 275 8.75 -4.13 18.78
CA ALA A 275 9.46 -2.87 18.57
C ALA A 275 8.49 -1.88 17.91
N ARG A 276 8.45 -0.64 18.39
CA ARG A 276 7.75 0.48 17.79
C ARG A 276 8.78 1.42 17.16
N VAL A 277 8.62 1.72 15.88
CA VAL A 277 9.44 2.70 15.15
C VAL A 277 8.75 4.05 15.16
N THR A 278 9.51 5.12 15.42
CA THR A 278 9.05 6.51 15.33
C THR A 278 9.91 7.25 14.30
N PRO A 279 9.29 8.06 13.41
CA PRO A 279 7.85 8.20 13.21
C PRO A 279 7.23 6.92 12.58
N TYR A 280 5.92 6.73 12.74
CA TYR A 280 5.24 5.50 12.24
C TYR A 280 5.21 5.42 10.71
N ASN A 281 5.37 6.55 10.03
CA ASN A 281 5.44 6.69 8.58
C ASN A 281 6.89 6.86 8.08
N ALA A 282 7.89 6.45 8.85
CA ALA A 282 9.27 6.39 8.36
C ALA A 282 9.35 5.51 7.09
N GLY A 283 10.30 5.82 6.20
CA GLY A 283 10.40 5.17 4.88
C GLY A 283 10.49 3.64 4.95
N ASN A 284 11.19 3.11 5.96
CA ASN A 284 11.25 1.67 6.23
C ASN A 284 11.20 1.40 7.75
N THR A 285 10.07 0.86 8.22
CA THR A 285 9.81 0.60 9.65
C THR A 285 10.27 -0.77 10.12
N ARG A 286 11.02 -1.52 9.31
CA ARG A 286 11.54 -2.83 9.71
C ARG A 286 12.67 -2.71 10.73
N VAL A 287 12.74 -3.70 11.62
CA VAL A 287 13.86 -3.88 12.55
C VAL A 287 14.53 -5.24 12.34
N THR A 288 15.82 -5.30 12.68
CA THR A 288 16.58 -6.55 12.82
C THR A 288 16.77 -6.89 14.28
N TRP A 289 16.73 -8.17 14.61
CA TRP A 289 16.86 -8.66 15.98
C TRP A 289 18.19 -9.37 16.20
N LYS A 290 18.82 -9.11 17.36
CA LYS A 290 20.07 -9.77 17.76
C LYS A 290 20.03 -10.14 19.23
N SER A 291 20.58 -11.31 19.56
CA SER A 291 20.89 -11.68 20.94
C SER A 291 22.38 -11.50 21.22
N GLY A 292 22.70 -10.86 22.33
CA GLY A 292 24.06 -10.75 22.86
C GLY A 292 24.58 -12.07 23.45
N ASN A 293 23.73 -13.07 23.72
CA ASN A 293 24.16 -14.37 24.19
C ASN A 293 23.18 -15.50 23.82
N ASN A 294 23.44 -16.14 22.68
CA ASN A 294 22.63 -17.24 22.15
C ASN A 294 22.63 -18.51 23.04
N ARG A 295 23.57 -18.67 23.98
CA ARG A 295 23.55 -19.79 24.94
C ARG A 295 22.51 -19.57 26.04
N VAL A 296 22.13 -18.32 26.30
CA VAL A 296 21.12 -17.94 27.31
C VAL A 296 19.76 -17.78 26.66
N ALA A 297 19.66 -16.99 25.60
CA ALA A 297 18.43 -16.78 24.85
C ALA A 297 18.71 -16.48 23.38
N THR A 298 17.87 -16.98 22.48
CA THR A 298 17.89 -16.63 21.04
C THR A 298 16.66 -15.80 20.69
N VAL A 299 16.73 -15.01 19.63
CA VAL A 299 15.59 -14.24 19.11
C VAL A 299 15.45 -14.50 17.61
N ASP A 300 14.23 -14.65 17.12
CA ASP A 300 13.95 -14.77 15.68
C ASP A 300 13.67 -13.40 15.03
N SER A 301 13.46 -13.39 13.71
CA SER A 301 13.15 -12.18 12.94
C SER A 301 11.85 -11.49 13.37
N ASN A 302 10.96 -12.21 14.05
CA ASN A 302 9.70 -11.71 14.56
C ASN A 302 9.81 -11.22 16.01
N GLY A 303 10.99 -11.21 16.64
CA GLY A 303 11.14 -10.80 18.03
C GLY A 303 10.62 -11.83 19.05
N ARG A 304 10.43 -13.10 18.66
CA ARG A 304 10.18 -14.19 19.61
C ARG A 304 11.51 -14.63 20.20
N VAL A 305 11.64 -14.42 21.51
CA VAL A 305 12.81 -14.80 22.31
C VAL A 305 12.58 -16.18 22.93
N THR A 306 13.50 -17.11 22.71
CA THR A 306 13.49 -18.48 23.26
C THR A 306 14.58 -18.64 24.30
N MET A 307 14.20 -19.08 25.50
CA MET A 307 15.11 -19.27 26.64
C MET A 307 15.84 -20.62 26.53
N LYS A 308 17.17 -20.61 26.51
CA LYS A 308 18.01 -21.82 26.35
C LYS A 308 18.74 -22.22 27.62
N GLY A 309 19.41 -21.28 28.28
CA GLY A 309 20.35 -21.56 29.36
C GLY A 309 20.35 -20.50 30.46
N LYS A 310 20.83 -20.88 31.65
CA LYS A 310 21.02 -19.96 32.79
C LYS A 310 22.01 -18.86 32.41
N GLY A 311 21.69 -17.62 32.75
CA GLY A 311 22.55 -16.46 32.54
C GLY A 311 21.76 -15.21 32.17
N THR A 312 22.43 -14.25 31.55
CA THR A 312 21.82 -13.01 31.05
C THR A 312 22.15 -12.84 29.57
N ALA A 313 21.18 -12.37 28.79
CA ALA A 313 21.34 -11.97 27.38
C ALA A 313 20.68 -10.61 27.16
N LYS A 314 21.33 -9.73 26.39
CA LYS A 314 20.74 -8.49 25.88
C LYS A 314 20.13 -8.78 24.51
N ILE A 315 18.82 -8.63 24.36
CA ILE A 315 18.12 -8.76 23.08
C ILE A 315 17.95 -7.35 22.51
N THR A 316 18.34 -7.12 21.27
CA THR A 316 18.37 -5.78 20.66
C THR A 316 17.57 -5.78 19.35
N ALA A 317 16.71 -4.79 19.18
CA ALA A 317 16.07 -4.47 17.90
C ALA A 317 16.73 -3.22 17.33
N THR A 318 17.18 -3.29 16.07
CA THR A 318 17.88 -2.19 15.38
C THR A 318 17.11 -1.84 14.11
N SER A 319 16.89 -0.55 13.86
CA SER A 319 16.25 -0.09 12.61
C SER A 319 17.06 -0.56 11.39
N VAL A 320 16.36 -1.03 10.35
CA VAL A 320 16.98 -1.36 9.05
C VAL A 320 17.39 -0.09 8.32
N ASP A 321 16.55 0.95 8.39
CA ASP A 321 16.73 2.22 7.69
C ASP A 321 17.81 3.09 8.34
N SER A 322 17.86 3.07 9.67
CA SER A 322 18.79 3.87 10.46
C SER A 322 19.53 2.99 11.47
N PRO A 323 20.62 2.28 11.09
CA PRO A 323 21.29 1.29 11.93
C PRO A 323 21.88 1.80 13.26
N ARG A 324 21.93 3.13 13.46
CA ARG A 324 22.32 3.78 14.71
C ARG A 324 21.18 3.82 15.74
N VAL A 325 19.94 3.62 15.30
CA VAL A 325 18.74 3.66 16.15
C VAL A 325 18.37 2.23 16.58
N SER A 326 18.37 1.99 17.88
CA SER A 326 18.09 0.67 18.46
C SER A 326 17.62 0.79 19.90
N ASP A 327 16.90 -0.24 20.37
CA ASP A 327 16.60 -0.43 21.79
C ASP A 327 16.74 -1.90 22.18
N SER A 328 16.77 -2.18 23.48
CA SER A 328 17.15 -3.47 24.01
C SER A 328 16.42 -3.89 25.28
N CYS A 329 16.21 -5.20 25.37
CA CYS A 329 15.62 -5.89 26.52
C CYS A 329 16.65 -6.80 27.17
N THR A 330 16.89 -6.62 28.48
CA THR A 330 17.74 -7.52 29.26
C THR A 330 16.95 -8.74 29.73
N VAL A 331 17.31 -9.91 29.22
CA VAL A 331 16.69 -11.19 29.55
C VAL A 331 17.57 -11.97 30.52
N LYS A 332 17.04 -12.32 31.69
CA LYS A 332 17.72 -13.09 32.72
C LYS A 332 17.05 -14.44 32.93
N VAL A 333 17.79 -15.54 32.77
CA VAL A 333 17.30 -16.89 32.99
C VAL A 333 17.88 -17.44 34.30
N VAL A 334 17.00 -17.76 35.24
CA VAL A 334 17.34 -18.24 36.59
C VAL A 334 16.95 -19.70 36.74
N GLN A 335 17.91 -20.55 37.10
CA GLN A 335 17.66 -21.94 37.50
C GLN A 335 17.36 -22.00 39.00
N ARG A 336 16.12 -22.33 39.34
CA ARG A 336 15.71 -22.58 40.73
C ARG A 336 15.93 -24.03 41.13
N VAL A 337 15.98 -24.26 42.43
CA VAL A 337 15.89 -25.57 43.08
C VAL A 337 14.51 -26.15 42.76
N THR A 338 14.48 -27.37 42.25
CA THR A 338 13.28 -28.15 41.96
C THR A 338 13.03 -29.24 42.99
N GLY A 339 14.06 -29.65 43.75
CA GLY A 339 13.96 -30.62 44.82
C GLY A 339 15.08 -30.53 45.86
N ILE A 340 14.82 -31.07 47.05
CA ILE A 340 15.82 -31.24 48.11
C ILE A 340 15.79 -32.71 48.54
N LYS A 341 16.97 -33.31 48.68
CA LYS A 341 17.14 -34.66 49.23
C LYS A 341 17.95 -34.58 50.51
N LEU A 342 17.48 -35.23 51.57
CA LEU A 342 18.27 -35.44 52.78
C LEU A 342 19.04 -36.75 52.69
N ASN A 343 20.20 -36.82 53.36
CA ASN A 343 20.96 -38.08 53.47
C ASN A 343 20.24 -39.16 54.29
N LYS A 344 19.29 -38.77 55.15
CA LYS A 344 18.41 -39.65 55.91
C LYS A 344 17.00 -39.04 56.01
N ASN A 345 15.98 -39.89 55.85
CA ASN A 345 14.58 -39.51 56.04
C ASN A 345 14.08 -39.84 57.45
N THR A 346 14.79 -40.73 58.16
CA THR A 346 14.57 -41.02 59.58
C THR A 346 15.92 -41.20 60.27
N ILE A 347 16.07 -40.65 61.48
CA ILE A 347 17.21 -40.88 62.36
C ILE A 347 16.72 -41.24 63.78
N SER A 348 17.50 -42.08 64.47
CA SER A 348 17.31 -42.41 65.88
C SER A 348 18.48 -41.87 66.70
N LEU A 349 18.19 -41.18 67.81
CA LEU A 349 19.19 -40.55 68.67
C LEU A 349 18.95 -40.91 70.14
N LYS A 350 20.02 -41.09 70.92
CA LYS A 350 19.94 -41.01 72.38
C LYS A 350 19.96 -39.55 72.84
N LYS A 351 19.46 -39.28 74.05
CA LYS A 351 19.53 -37.94 74.67
C LYS A 351 20.95 -37.36 74.63
N LYS A 352 21.10 -36.06 74.33
CA LYS A 352 22.37 -35.33 74.13
C LYS A 352 23.25 -35.80 72.96
N LYS A 353 22.93 -36.90 72.27
CA LYS A 353 23.65 -37.30 71.05
C LYS A 353 23.11 -36.52 69.85
N SER A 354 23.95 -36.39 68.82
CA SER A 354 23.66 -35.60 67.63
C SER A 354 23.94 -36.33 66.32
N TYR A 355 23.22 -35.95 65.27
CA TYR A 355 23.44 -36.39 63.90
C TYR A 355 23.42 -35.18 62.95
N ARG A 356 24.33 -35.13 61.98
CA ARG A 356 24.37 -34.05 60.98
C ARG A 356 23.61 -34.48 59.73
N LEU A 357 22.44 -33.88 59.52
CA LEU A 357 21.71 -34.04 58.27
C LEU A 357 22.41 -33.24 57.16
N LYS A 358 22.56 -33.84 55.99
CA LYS A 358 23.08 -33.20 54.77
C LYS A 358 21.93 -33.05 53.79
N ALA A 359 21.67 -31.82 53.37
CA ALA A 359 20.70 -31.50 52.33
C ALA A 359 21.42 -31.29 50.98
N THR A 360 20.91 -31.94 49.94
CA THR A 360 21.38 -31.78 48.55
C THR A 360 20.24 -31.18 47.72
N CYS A 361 20.46 -30.01 47.13
CA CYS A 361 19.50 -29.37 46.22
C CYS A 361 19.70 -29.83 44.78
N SER A 362 18.60 -30.12 44.10
CA SER A 362 18.55 -30.40 42.67
C SER A 362 17.83 -29.26 41.92
N PRO A 363 18.25 -28.93 40.69
CA PRO A 363 19.44 -29.44 40.01
C PRO A 363 20.74 -28.84 40.58
N SER A 364 21.88 -29.50 40.31
CA SER A 364 23.20 -29.08 40.81
C SER A 364 23.64 -27.70 40.32
N ASN A 365 23.09 -27.24 39.18
CA ASN A 365 23.37 -25.94 38.58
C ASN A 365 22.40 -24.81 39.01
N ALA A 366 21.50 -25.07 39.98
CA ALA A 366 20.63 -24.03 40.54
C ALA A 366 21.41 -22.82 41.07
N ASN A 367 20.87 -21.62 40.86
CA ASN A 367 21.52 -20.35 41.18
C ASN A 367 21.80 -20.20 42.68
N ARG A 368 20.87 -20.61 43.55
CA ARG A 368 21.01 -20.55 45.01
C ARG A 368 20.62 -21.88 45.63
N ARG A 369 21.59 -22.61 46.18
CA ARG A 369 21.43 -23.97 46.72
C ARG A 369 21.47 -24.05 48.26
N SER A 370 21.46 -22.90 48.94
CA SER A 370 21.42 -22.85 50.40
C SER A 370 20.05 -23.26 50.93
N VAL A 371 20.03 -23.87 52.13
CA VAL A 371 18.81 -24.27 52.84
C VAL A 371 18.75 -23.65 54.23
N THR A 372 17.54 -23.42 54.74
CA THR A 372 17.28 -23.13 56.16
C THR A 372 16.74 -24.36 56.86
N TRP A 373 17.08 -24.53 58.14
CA TRP A 373 16.66 -25.66 58.96
C TRP A 373 15.63 -25.25 60.01
N LYS A 374 14.64 -26.10 60.26
CA LYS A 374 13.62 -25.91 61.31
C LYS A 374 13.30 -27.25 61.99
N SER A 375 13.25 -27.26 63.32
CA SER A 375 12.64 -28.36 64.08
C SER A 375 11.19 -28.01 64.41
N TYR A 376 10.28 -28.96 64.21
CA TYR A 376 8.87 -28.80 64.55
C TYR A 376 8.59 -28.96 66.04
N ASN A 377 9.49 -29.57 66.80
CA ASN A 377 9.39 -29.67 68.25
C ASN A 377 10.79 -29.64 68.87
N THR A 378 11.23 -28.45 69.26
CA THR A 378 12.53 -28.18 69.87
C THR A 378 12.68 -28.80 71.27
N LYS A 379 11.58 -29.20 71.93
CA LYS A 379 11.61 -29.94 73.19
C LYS A 379 12.01 -31.41 72.99
N VAL A 380 11.83 -31.96 71.78
CA VAL A 380 12.25 -33.33 71.43
C VAL A 380 13.63 -33.34 70.77
N ALA A 381 13.85 -32.50 69.76
CA ALA A 381 15.15 -32.35 69.10
C ALA A 381 15.37 -30.92 68.58
N LYS A 382 16.58 -30.39 68.72
CA LYS A 382 16.98 -29.07 68.17
C LYS A 382 17.84 -29.27 66.92
N VAL A 383 17.78 -28.34 65.97
CA VAL A 383 18.63 -28.32 64.78
C VAL A 383 19.28 -26.94 64.65
N ASP A 384 20.57 -26.89 64.30
CA ASP A 384 21.29 -25.63 64.05
C ASP A 384 21.29 -25.22 62.56
N LYS A 385 21.91 -24.08 62.24
CA LYS A 385 22.03 -23.57 60.87
C LYS A 385 22.78 -24.49 59.90
N ASN A 386 23.58 -25.42 60.42
CA ASN A 386 24.41 -26.36 59.67
C ASN A 386 23.78 -27.76 59.56
N GLY A 387 22.55 -27.95 60.06
CA GLY A 387 21.84 -29.23 60.01
C GLY A 387 22.26 -30.24 61.09
N LYS A 388 22.97 -29.80 62.15
CA LYS A 388 23.27 -30.66 63.31
C LYS A 388 22.04 -30.80 64.18
N VAL A 389 21.44 -31.99 64.18
CA VAL A 389 20.28 -32.34 65.01
C VAL A 389 20.76 -32.92 66.33
N THR A 390 20.30 -32.38 67.46
CA THR A 390 20.64 -32.86 68.81
C THR A 390 19.39 -33.33 69.54
N GLY A 391 19.42 -34.55 70.09
CA GLY A 391 18.31 -35.11 70.87
C GLY A 391 18.18 -34.46 72.26
N VAL A 392 16.97 -34.04 72.63
CA VAL A 392 16.67 -33.31 73.88
C VAL A 392 15.89 -34.17 74.87
N LYS A 393 14.76 -34.73 74.43
CA LYS A 393 13.87 -35.56 75.27
C LYS A 393 13.29 -36.70 74.42
N LYS A 394 13.00 -37.84 75.06
CA LYS A 394 12.32 -38.99 74.45
C LYS A 394 11.06 -38.52 73.70
N GLY A 395 10.89 -38.97 72.46
CA GLY A 395 9.76 -38.58 71.61
C GLY A 395 10.07 -38.63 70.13
N LYS A 396 9.12 -38.20 69.30
CA LYS A 396 9.22 -38.13 67.84
C LYS A 396 8.98 -36.69 67.38
N THR A 397 9.83 -36.17 66.51
CA THR A 397 9.64 -34.85 65.86
C THR A 397 10.10 -34.88 64.41
N THR A 398 9.86 -33.80 63.68
CA THR A 398 10.31 -33.61 62.30
C THR A 398 11.29 -32.45 62.24
N VAL A 399 12.38 -32.64 61.50
CA VAL A 399 13.31 -31.57 61.11
C VAL A 399 13.15 -31.34 59.61
N ARG A 400 13.01 -30.07 59.20
CA ARG A 400 12.81 -29.65 57.80
C ARG A 400 14.00 -28.84 57.30
N ALA A 401 14.46 -29.13 56.09
CA ALA A 401 15.32 -28.25 55.29
C ALA A 401 14.50 -27.57 54.20
N THR A 402 14.62 -26.26 54.01
CA THR A 402 13.86 -25.47 53.02
C THR A 402 14.79 -24.64 52.14
N ALA A 403 14.57 -24.64 50.81
CA ALA A 403 15.40 -23.90 49.86
C ALA A 403 15.25 -22.38 50.03
N CYS A 404 16.38 -21.66 49.96
CA CYS A 404 16.42 -20.20 50.13
C CYS A 404 16.23 -19.42 48.82
N ASP A 405 16.11 -20.09 47.67
CA ASP A 405 15.94 -19.44 46.36
C ASP A 405 14.50 -19.00 46.09
N GLY A 406 13.60 -19.20 47.06
CA GLY A 406 12.17 -18.92 46.98
C GLY A 406 11.37 -19.97 46.21
N SER A 407 11.97 -21.08 45.77
CA SER A 407 11.26 -22.20 45.11
C SER A 407 10.24 -22.89 46.03
N LYS A 408 10.31 -22.61 47.33
CA LYS A 408 9.52 -23.23 48.40
C LYS A 408 9.70 -24.75 48.49
N LYS A 409 10.73 -25.31 47.85
CA LYS A 409 11.07 -26.73 47.97
C LYS A 409 11.64 -27.04 49.36
N TYR A 410 11.29 -28.20 49.88
CA TYR A 410 11.74 -28.66 51.20
C TYR A 410 11.88 -30.18 51.25
N ALA A 411 12.58 -30.66 52.27
CA ALA A 411 12.65 -32.07 52.64
C ALA A 411 12.58 -32.23 54.16
N ASN A 412 12.00 -33.34 54.62
CA ASN A 412 11.76 -33.61 56.03
C ASN A 412 12.53 -34.86 56.47
N CYS A 413 13.03 -34.85 57.71
CA CYS A 413 13.56 -36.02 58.40
C CYS A 413 12.78 -36.24 59.70
N THR A 414 12.29 -37.45 59.91
CA THR A 414 11.74 -37.89 61.19
C THR A 414 12.88 -38.15 62.18
N VAL A 415 12.79 -37.59 63.38
CA VAL A 415 13.76 -37.77 64.45
C VAL A 415 13.09 -38.50 65.60
N LYS A 416 13.57 -39.70 65.93
CA LYS A 416 13.15 -40.46 67.11
C LYS A 416 14.23 -40.33 68.18
N VAL A 417 13.86 -39.87 69.37
CA VAL A 417 14.75 -39.83 70.53
C VAL A 417 14.28 -40.87 71.53
N SER A 418 15.19 -41.76 71.92
CA SER A 418 14.96 -42.87 72.86
C SER A 418 15.74 -42.67 74.14
#